data_AF-A0A1C2GS49-F1
#
_entry.id   AF-A0A1C2GS49-F1
#
_cell.length_a   1.000
_cell.length_b   1.000
_cell.length_c   1.000
_cell.angle_alpha   90.00
_cell.angle_beta   90.00
_cell.angle_gamma   90.00
#
_symmetry.space_group_name_H-M   'P 1'
#
loop_
_entity.id
_entity.type
_entity.pdbx_description
1 polymer ?
#
loop_
_entity_poly.entity_id
_entity_poly.type
_entity_poly.pdbx_seq_one_letter_code
_entity_poly.pdbx_strand_id
1 'polypeptide(L)'
;MVNFHRPLSFRSGKRSPVFGNPQTASKVAGTITQTPMKYTGTTIYGKYYGIYQYDSKTFSIPFGYYEAFQFLGSFISGQDAILFKWAEFSVQASGHTLSTTQVLNEVLRSPVTERDILESKALYRQILKTDGKVRCVWSGDIISRYDIDHIIPFTIWKNNDLWNLLPARTDLNNQKRDKIPSPVLIDNQTELILHYWDLLHQHKQQRFRKELQTALLGYHTTDNWQQPAITQLKHSCDYLITTRGFEAWNGR
;
A
#
# COMPACT_ATOMS: atom_id res chain seq x y z
N MET A 1 22.71 -15.56 1.96
CA MET A 1 21.48 -16.21 2.48
C MET A 1 20.67 -15.15 3.21
N VAL A 2 19.60 -14.66 2.60
CA VAL A 2 18.67 -13.74 3.28
C VAL A 2 17.58 -14.62 3.90
N ASN A 3 17.62 -14.76 5.23
CA ASN A 3 16.64 -15.53 5.99
C ASN A 3 15.37 -14.68 6.15
N PHE A 4 14.33 -14.99 5.37
CA PHE A 4 13.00 -14.43 5.59
C PHE A 4 12.34 -15.12 6.79
N HIS A 5 12.59 -14.62 8.00
CA HIS A 5 11.77 -14.96 9.17
C HIS A 5 10.57 -14.02 9.26
N ARG A 6 9.54 -14.30 8.46
CA ARG A 6 8.15 -14.07 8.88
C ARG A 6 7.39 -15.37 8.66
N PRO A 7 7.06 -16.13 9.71
CA PRO A 7 6.20 -17.29 9.54
C PRO A 7 4.84 -16.80 9.04
N LEU A 8 4.41 -17.28 7.88
CA LEU A 8 3.00 -17.30 7.54
C LEU A 8 2.30 -18.17 8.60
N SER A 9 1.80 -17.51 9.65
CA SER A 9 0.95 -18.13 10.65
C SER A 9 -0.40 -18.42 10.02
N PHE A 10 -0.59 -19.65 9.53
CA PHE A 10 -1.92 -20.20 9.39
C PHE A 10 -2.50 -20.36 10.80
N ARG A 11 -3.23 -19.36 11.29
CA ARG A 11 -4.11 -19.58 12.45
C ARG A 11 -5.14 -20.63 12.04
N SER A 12 -4.95 -21.86 12.50
CA SER A 12 -6.00 -22.86 12.53
C SER A 12 -7.08 -22.35 13.47
N GLY A 13 -8.05 -21.60 12.92
CA GLY A 13 -9.32 -21.41 13.60
C GLY A 13 -9.84 -22.79 13.98
N LYS A 14 -10.28 -22.97 15.23
CA LYS A 14 -11.00 -24.16 15.68
C LYS A 14 -12.29 -24.30 14.88
N ARG A 15 -12.18 -24.81 13.65
CA ARG A 15 -13.27 -25.45 12.93
C ARG A 15 -13.04 -26.94 13.12
N SER A 16 -14.04 -27.60 13.70
CA SER A 16 -14.11 -29.06 13.78
C SER A 16 -13.66 -29.67 12.44
N PRO A 17 -12.87 -30.75 12.46
CA PRO A 17 -12.29 -31.30 11.24
C PRO A 17 -13.42 -31.89 10.40
N VAL A 18 -13.88 -31.16 9.38
CA VAL A 18 -14.88 -31.68 8.46
C VAL A 18 -14.24 -32.72 7.52
N PHE A 19 -12.91 -32.81 7.40
CA PHE A 19 -12.26 -33.87 6.63
C PHE A 19 -10.86 -34.24 7.14
N GLY A 20 -10.63 -35.54 7.38
CA GLY A 20 -9.35 -36.21 7.14
C GLY A 20 -8.48 -36.58 8.36
N ASN A 21 -8.23 -37.88 8.53
CA ASN A 21 -7.18 -38.47 9.37
C ASN A 21 -5.85 -37.64 9.28
N PRO A 22 -5.16 -37.32 10.39
CA PRO A 22 -3.87 -36.63 10.40
C PRO A 22 -2.79 -37.24 9.47
N GLN A 23 -2.83 -38.56 9.27
CA GLN A 23 -1.97 -39.26 8.33
C GLN A 23 -2.25 -38.89 6.87
N THR A 24 -3.52 -38.62 6.54
CA THR A 24 -3.95 -38.16 5.21
C THR A 24 -3.46 -36.73 4.96
N ALA A 25 -3.58 -35.83 5.93
CA ALA A 25 -3.07 -34.47 5.80
C ALA A 25 -1.54 -34.45 5.61
N SER A 26 -0.81 -35.28 6.36
CA SER A 26 0.65 -35.44 6.22
C SER A 26 1.02 -36.01 4.84
N LYS A 27 0.30 -37.04 4.36
CA LYS A 27 0.47 -37.58 3.01
C LYS A 27 0.22 -36.55 1.92
N VAL A 28 -0.85 -35.75 2.01
CA VAL A 28 -1.18 -34.71 1.02
C VAL A 28 -0.10 -33.61 1.02
N ALA A 29 0.36 -33.16 2.19
CA ALA A 29 1.45 -32.19 2.29
C ALA A 29 2.77 -32.72 1.70
N GLY A 30 3.12 -33.98 2.00
CA GLY A 30 4.28 -34.65 1.43
C GLY A 30 4.19 -34.78 -0.10
N THR A 31 3.03 -35.18 -0.62
CA THR A 31 2.81 -35.30 -2.07
C THR A 31 2.94 -33.93 -2.75
N ILE A 32 2.26 -32.89 -2.26
CA ILE A 32 2.31 -31.55 -2.88
C ILE A 32 3.75 -31.01 -2.92
N THR A 33 4.49 -31.14 -1.82
CA THR A 33 5.85 -30.60 -1.71
C THR A 33 6.87 -31.37 -2.55
N GLN A 34 6.74 -32.70 -2.67
CA GLN A 34 7.69 -33.54 -3.40
C GLN A 34 7.35 -33.70 -4.89
N THR A 35 6.09 -33.46 -5.28
CA THR A 35 5.64 -33.62 -6.67
C THR A 35 5.37 -32.27 -7.35
N PRO A 36 4.17 -31.66 -7.37
CA PRO A 36 3.90 -30.49 -8.20
C PRO A 36 4.87 -29.34 -7.92
N MET A 37 5.29 -29.11 -6.67
CA MET A 37 6.22 -28.03 -6.33
C MET A 37 7.62 -28.20 -6.94
N LYS A 38 8.12 -29.44 -7.04
CA LYS A 38 9.41 -29.78 -7.67
C LYS A 38 9.40 -29.54 -9.19
N TYR A 39 8.24 -29.59 -9.83
CA TYR A 39 8.07 -29.49 -11.28
C TYR A 39 7.42 -28.18 -11.73
N THR A 40 7.33 -27.17 -10.86
CA THR A 40 6.69 -25.86 -11.16
C THR A 40 7.41 -25.03 -12.22
N GLY A 41 8.65 -25.36 -12.58
CA GLY A 41 9.42 -24.67 -13.61
C GLY A 41 10.05 -25.63 -14.61
N THR A 42 10.13 -25.20 -15.86
CA THR A 42 10.90 -25.87 -16.93
C THR A 42 11.90 -24.86 -17.51
N THR A 43 13.14 -25.31 -17.74
CA THR A 43 14.10 -24.49 -18.49
C THR A 43 13.76 -24.51 -19.97
N ILE A 44 14.33 -23.56 -20.74
CA ILE A 44 14.28 -23.59 -22.22
C ILE A 44 14.91 -24.85 -22.82
N TYR A 45 15.64 -25.63 -22.01
CA TYR A 45 16.23 -26.93 -22.37
C TYR A 45 15.42 -28.12 -21.85
N GLY A 46 14.17 -27.90 -21.41
CA GLY A 46 13.25 -28.96 -20.98
C GLY A 46 13.59 -29.62 -19.64
N LYS A 47 14.50 -29.05 -18.84
CA LYS A 47 14.81 -29.58 -17.51
C LYS A 47 13.85 -29.01 -16.48
N TYR A 48 13.24 -29.90 -15.70
CA TYR A 48 12.40 -29.51 -14.57
C TYR A 48 13.26 -29.03 -13.39
N TYR A 49 12.87 -27.92 -12.80
CA TYR A 49 13.43 -27.44 -11.54
C TYR A 49 12.36 -26.75 -10.70
N GLY A 50 12.47 -26.87 -9.38
CA GLY A 50 11.63 -26.14 -8.45
C GLY A 50 12.14 -24.71 -8.32
N ILE A 51 11.27 -23.72 -8.55
CA ILE A 51 11.55 -22.31 -8.22
C ILE A 51 11.70 -22.15 -6.69
N TYR A 52 11.08 -23.06 -5.94
CA TYR A 52 11.04 -23.06 -4.48
C TYR A 52 11.86 -24.22 -3.91
N GLN A 53 12.66 -23.93 -2.90
CA GLN A 53 13.21 -24.94 -1.99
C GLN A 53 12.31 -25.02 -0.77
N TYR A 54 11.91 -26.25 -0.42
CA TYR A 54 11.11 -26.53 0.75
C TYR A 54 11.96 -27.26 1.78
N ASP A 55 12.08 -26.68 2.98
CA ASP A 55 12.53 -27.39 4.17
C ASP A 55 11.41 -27.28 5.19
N SER A 56 10.74 -28.42 5.43
CA SER A 56 9.82 -28.86 6.50
C SER A 56 8.80 -27.88 7.13
N LYS A 57 9.06 -26.57 7.10
CA LYS A 57 8.24 -25.44 7.58
C LYS A 57 8.43 -24.14 6.78
N THR A 58 9.36 -24.07 5.82
CA THR A 58 9.71 -22.82 5.11
C THR A 58 9.84 -23.05 3.61
N PHE A 59 9.49 -22.01 2.84
CA PHE A 59 9.76 -21.91 1.41
C PHE A 59 10.79 -20.82 1.17
N SER A 60 11.79 -21.11 0.34
CA SER A 60 12.77 -20.13 -0.10
C SER A 60 12.89 -20.15 -1.61
N ILE A 61 13.23 -19.01 -2.19
CA ILE A 61 13.57 -18.87 -3.61
C ILE A 61 15.06 -18.56 -3.72
N PRO A 62 15.76 -19.02 -4.77
CA PRO A 62 17.14 -18.62 -5.00
C PRO A 62 17.25 -17.09 -5.16
N PHE A 63 18.35 -16.51 -4.69
CA PHE A 63 18.55 -15.06 -4.65
C PHE A 63 18.42 -14.39 -6.04
N GLY A 64 18.89 -15.04 -7.11
CA GLY A 64 18.73 -14.52 -8.48
C GLY A 64 17.26 -14.39 -8.92
N TYR A 65 16.36 -15.27 -8.46
CA TYR A 65 14.92 -15.11 -8.70
C TYR A 65 14.34 -13.97 -7.87
N TYR A 66 14.80 -13.81 -6.63
CA TYR A 66 14.42 -12.67 -5.80
C TYR A 66 14.80 -11.35 -6.49
N GLU A 67 16.02 -11.23 -7.00
CA GLU A 67 16.47 -10.04 -7.75
C GLU A 67 15.66 -9.84 -9.04
N ALA A 68 15.40 -10.92 -9.79
CA ALA A 68 14.56 -10.87 -10.97
C ALA A 68 13.13 -10.44 -10.65
N PHE A 69 12.54 -10.89 -9.53
CA PHE A 69 11.21 -10.46 -9.10
C PHE A 69 11.21 -9.03 -8.55
N GLN A 70 12.29 -8.54 -7.95
CA GLN A 70 12.43 -7.13 -7.58
C GLN A 70 12.47 -6.24 -8.84
N PHE A 71 13.15 -6.70 -9.90
CA PHE A 71 13.30 -5.94 -11.15
C PHE A 71 12.08 -6.05 -12.07
N LEU A 72 11.49 -7.25 -12.21
CA LEU A 72 10.37 -7.54 -13.12
C LEU A 72 9.01 -7.53 -12.41
N GLY A 73 8.99 -7.28 -11.10
CA GLY A 73 7.78 -7.36 -10.28
C GLY A 73 6.66 -6.45 -10.80
N SER A 74 7.00 -5.28 -11.32
CA SER A 74 6.09 -4.32 -11.94
C SER A 74 5.53 -4.81 -13.29
N PHE A 75 6.28 -5.61 -14.05
CA PHE A 75 5.79 -6.28 -15.26
C PHE A 75 4.89 -7.47 -14.93
N ILE A 76 5.26 -8.25 -13.91
CA ILE A 76 4.51 -9.44 -13.47
C ILE A 76 3.18 -9.04 -12.79
N SER A 77 3.16 -7.95 -12.03
CA SER A 77 1.94 -7.37 -11.48
C SER A 77 1.09 -6.64 -12.54
N GLY A 78 1.61 -6.51 -13.77
CA GLY A 78 0.96 -5.85 -14.89
C GLY A 78 1.06 -4.33 -14.90
N GLN A 79 1.62 -3.68 -13.86
CA GLN A 79 1.69 -2.23 -13.77
C GLN A 79 2.46 -1.60 -14.94
N ASP A 80 3.67 -2.10 -15.25
CA ASP A 80 4.46 -1.57 -16.36
C ASP A 80 3.94 -2.03 -17.72
N ALA A 81 3.46 -3.28 -17.80
CA ALA A 81 2.87 -3.82 -19.02
C ALA A 81 1.61 -3.04 -19.44
N ILE A 82 0.77 -2.65 -18.49
CA ILE A 82 -0.43 -1.82 -18.71
C ILE A 82 -0.02 -0.42 -19.17
N LEU A 83 0.94 0.22 -18.51
CA LEU A 83 1.44 1.55 -18.90
C LEU A 83 2.00 1.55 -20.32
N PHE A 84 2.80 0.55 -20.69
CA PHE A 84 3.30 0.38 -22.05
C PHE A 84 2.18 0.15 -23.07
N LYS A 85 1.17 -0.69 -22.75
CA LYS A 85 0.04 -0.94 -23.66
C LYS A 85 -0.83 0.30 -23.86
N TRP A 86 -1.06 1.09 -22.82
CA TRP A 86 -1.73 2.38 -22.94
C TRP A 86 -0.91 3.39 -23.75
N ALA A 87 0.42 3.38 -23.61
CA ALA A 87 1.30 4.22 -24.41
C ALA A 87 1.22 3.85 -25.90
N GLU A 88 1.32 2.56 -26.23
CA GLU A 88 1.15 2.05 -27.60
C GLU A 88 -0.23 2.41 -28.18
N PHE A 89 -1.30 2.20 -27.41
CA PHE A 89 -2.66 2.57 -27.80
C PHE A 89 -2.78 4.08 -28.10
N SER A 90 -2.24 4.93 -27.23
CA SER A 90 -2.34 6.39 -27.40
C SER A 90 -1.53 6.88 -28.60
N VAL A 91 -0.37 6.28 -28.88
CA VAL A 91 0.40 6.55 -30.09
C VAL A 91 -0.42 6.21 -31.33
N GLN A 92 -1.04 5.04 -31.37
CA GLN A 92 -1.92 4.63 -32.48
C GLN A 92 -3.12 5.58 -32.62
N ALA A 93 -3.80 5.91 -31.51
CA ALA A 93 -4.94 6.81 -31.50
C ALA A 93 -4.58 8.24 -31.94
N SER A 94 -3.34 8.68 -31.70
CA SER A 94 -2.83 9.99 -32.15
C SER A 94 -2.46 10.03 -33.64
N GLY A 95 -2.62 8.93 -34.38
CA GLY A 95 -2.13 8.80 -35.75
C GLY A 95 -0.61 8.86 -35.85
N HIS A 96 0.11 8.34 -34.85
CA HIS A 96 1.58 8.36 -34.74
C HIS A 96 2.21 9.75 -34.64
N THR A 97 1.44 10.78 -34.27
CA THR A 97 1.98 12.13 -34.01
C THR A 97 2.73 12.21 -32.68
N LEU A 98 2.45 11.30 -31.74
CA LEU A 98 3.15 11.14 -30.48
C LEU A 98 4.08 9.93 -30.53
N SER A 99 5.21 10.00 -29.82
CA SER A 99 6.09 8.85 -29.56
C SER A 99 5.73 8.14 -28.26
N THR A 100 6.05 6.84 -28.16
CA THR A 100 5.82 6.04 -26.95
C THR A 100 6.49 6.66 -25.72
N THR A 101 7.67 7.27 -25.89
CA THR A 101 8.38 7.96 -24.81
C THR A 101 7.67 9.23 -24.35
N GLN A 102 7.09 10.02 -25.27
CA GLN A 102 6.28 11.18 -24.91
C GLN A 102 5.02 10.79 -24.15
N VAL A 103 4.31 9.76 -24.62
CA VAL A 103 3.11 9.28 -23.92
C VAL A 103 3.48 8.68 -22.58
N LEU A 104 4.52 7.83 -22.48
CA LEU A 104 4.96 7.29 -21.20
C LEU A 104 5.34 8.40 -20.24
N ASN A 105 6.10 9.41 -20.68
CA ASN A 105 6.48 10.53 -19.82
C ASN A 105 5.25 11.28 -19.29
N GLU A 106 4.20 11.48 -20.10
CA GLU A 106 2.97 12.15 -19.68
C GLU A 106 2.03 11.25 -18.85
N VAL A 107 1.93 9.97 -19.15
CA VAL A 107 1.15 9.01 -18.34
C VAL A 107 1.81 8.79 -16.96
N LEU A 108 3.15 8.76 -16.93
CA LEU A 108 3.93 8.78 -15.69
C LEU A 108 3.85 10.13 -14.98
N ARG A 109 3.48 11.21 -15.69
CA ARG A 109 3.17 12.53 -15.14
C ARG A 109 1.77 12.51 -14.52
N SER A 110 1.65 11.72 -13.46
CA SER A 110 0.58 11.57 -12.48
C SER A 110 -0.84 12.03 -12.92
N PRO A 111 -1.82 11.10 -13.01
CA PRO A 111 -3.18 11.40 -13.45
C PRO A 111 -4.00 12.23 -12.46
N VAL A 112 -3.43 12.60 -11.31
CA VAL A 112 -4.15 13.33 -10.28
C VAL A 112 -4.19 14.81 -10.64
N THR A 113 -5.34 15.27 -11.07
CA THR A 113 -5.52 16.64 -11.56
C THR A 113 -5.55 17.64 -10.41
N GLU A 114 -5.22 18.90 -10.69
CA GLU A 114 -5.39 20.00 -9.74
C GLU A 114 -6.85 20.12 -9.26
N ARG A 115 -7.80 19.74 -10.12
CA ARG A 115 -9.23 19.68 -9.80
C ARG A 115 -9.52 18.65 -8.70
N ASP A 116 -8.93 17.46 -8.77
CA ASP A 116 -9.13 16.40 -7.76
C ASP A 116 -8.57 16.81 -6.39
N ILE A 117 -7.45 17.55 -6.37
CA ILE A 117 -6.85 18.11 -5.15
C ILE A 117 -7.84 19.06 -4.48
N LEU A 118 -8.38 20.01 -5.25
CA LEU A 118 -9.27 21.05 -4.73
C LEU A 118 -10.58 20.46 -4.23
N GLU A 119 -11.14 19.46 -4.92
CA GLU A 119 -12.37 18.81 -4.54
C GLU A 119 -12.23 18.03 -3.22
N SER A 120 -11.19 17.18 -3.08
CA SER A 120 -10.96 16.44 -1.84
C SER A 120 -10.74 17.36 -0.64
N LYS A 121 -9.96 18.44 -0.81
CA LYS A 121 -9.72 19.42 0.26
C LYS A 121 -10.99 20.22 0.61
N ALA A 122 -11.79 20.62 -0.37
CA ALA A 122 -13.05 21.34 -0.14
C ALA A 122 -14.06 20.47 0.61
N LEU A 123 -14.20 19.21 0.20
CA LEU A 123 -15.07 18.24 0.86
C LEU A 123 -14.67 18.02 2.32
N TYR A 124 -13.37 17.85 2.57
CA TYR A 124 -12.86 17.66 3.92
C TYR A 124 -13.16 18.87 4.82
N ARG A 125 -12.92 20.08 4.32
CA ARG A 125 -13.24 21.33 5.02
C ARG A 125 -14.74 21.46 5.33
N GLN A 126 -15.61 20.98 4.44
CA GLN A 126 -17.05 20.96 4.68
C GLN A 126 -17.41 20.03 5.85
N ILE A 127 -16.84 18.82 5.88
CA ILE A 127 -17.05 17.83 6.95
C ILE A 127 -16.58 18.38 8.31
N LEU A 128 -15.43 19.06 8.34
CA LEU A 128 -14.91 19.62 9.60
C LEU A 128 -15.73 20.80 10.15
N LYS A 129 -16.42 21.56 9.28
CA LYS A 129 -17.28 22.66 9.74
C LYS A 129 -18.49 22.16 10.55
N THR A 130 -18.95 20.94 10.27
CA THR A 130 -20.11 20.35 10.96
C THR A 130 -19.75 19.72 12.31
N ASP A 131 -18.49 19.39 12.57
CA ASP A 131 -18.04 18.64 13.76
C ASP A 131 -17.60 19.54 14.94
N GLY A 132 -17.61 20.87 14.75
CA GLY A 132 -17.50 21.87 15.81
C GLY A 132 -16.06 22.24 16.24
N LYS A 133 -15.22 21.28 16.63
CA LYS A 133 -13.83 21.55 17.08
C LYS A 133 -12.81 20.75 16.30
N VAL A 134 -12.00 21.44 15.49
CA VAL A 134 -10.88 20.85 14.75
C VAL A 134 -9.65 20.81 15.64
N ARG A 135 -8.95 19.69 15.65
CA ARG A 135 -7.66 19.50 16.29
C ARG A 135 -6.58 19.33 15.23
N CYS A 136 -5.38 19.83 15.50
CA CYS A 136 -4.23 19.52 14.67
C CYS A 136 -3.91 18.03 14.82
N VAL A 137 -3.83 17.28 13.72
CA VAL A 137 -3.44 15.87 13.77
C VAL A 137 -2.05 15.68 14.39
N TRP A 138 -1.12 16.63 14.21
CA TRP A 138 0.27 16.50 14.65
C TRP A 138 0.56 17.00 16.07
N SER A 139 -0.23 17.94 16.60
CA SER A 139 -0.03 18.48 17.95
C SER A 139 -1.18 18.23 18.92
N GLY A 140 -2.38 17.88 18.42
CA GLY A 140 -3.59 17.75 19.23
C GLY A 140 -4.25 19.07 19.65
N ASP A 141 -3.61 20.21 19.36
CA ASP A 141 -4.12 21.55 19.67
C ASP A 141 -5.45 21.81 18.97
N ILE A 142 -6.36 22.49 19.65
CA ILE A 142 -7.59 22.98 19.02
C ILE A 142 -7.24 24.16 18.12
N ILE A 143 -7.66 24.10 16.86
CA ILE A 143 -7.30 25.07 15.83
C ILE A 143 -8.55 25.61 15.11
N SER A 144 -8.58 26.92 14.90
CA SER A 144 -9.62 27.60 14.11
C SER A 144 -9.18 27.88 12.68
N ARG A 145 -7.88 28.03 12.44
CA ARG A 145 -7.24 28.13 11.12
C ARG A 145 -6.32 26.94 10.92
N TYR A 146 -6.47 26.26 9.80
CA TYR A 146 -5.76 25.03 9.50
C TYR A 146 -5.61 24.82 8.01
N ASP A 147 -4.61 24.02 7.66
CA ASP A 147 -4.46 23.46 6.32
C ASP A 147 -4.88 22.00 6.31
N ILE A 148 -5.13 21.48 5.11
CA ILE A 148 -5.27 20.05 4.89
C ILE A 148 -3.90 19.53 4.45
N ASP A 149 -3.24 18.84 5.37
CA ASP A 149 -1.95 18.21 5.16
C ASP A 149 -2.13 16.79 4.62
N HIS A 150 -1.14 16.35 3.84
CA HIS A 150 -1.02 14.98 3.38
C HIS A 150 -0.17 14.19 4.37
N ILE A 151 -0.68 13.10 4.97
CA ILE A 151 0.10 12.25 5.89
C ILE A 151 1.43 11.85 5.20
N ILE A 152 1.32 11.24 4.02
CA ILE A 152 2.44 11.02 3.12
C ILE A 152 2.40 12.10 2.03
N PRO A 153 3.44 12.94 1.90
CA PRO A 153 3.47 14.07 0.97
C PRO A 153 3.04 13.70 -0.44
N PHE A 154 2.24 14.57 -1.07
CA PHE A 154 1.77 14.37 -2.44
C PHE A 154 2.93 14.22 -3.43
N THR A 155 4.03 14.93 -3.21
CA THR A 155 5.27 14.84 -4.00
C THR A 155 5.83 13.41 -4.04
N ILE A 156 5.55 12.59 -3.03
CA ILE A 156 6.05 11.22 -2.86
C ILE A 156 4.98 10.18 -3.21
N TRP A 157 3.77 10.32 -2.68
CA TRP A 157 2.73 9.27 -2.76
C TRP A 157 1.68 9.51 -3.84
N LYS A 158 1.62 10.74 -4.39
CA LYS A 158 0.80 11.11 -5.56
C LYS A 158 -0.68 10.72 -5.44
N ASN A 159 -1.27 10.78 -4.24
CA ASN A 159 -2.71 10.57 -4.05
C ASN A 159 -3.37 11.72 -3.28
N ASN A 160 -4.68 11.91 -3.52
CA ASN A 160 -5.54 12.82 -2.76
C ASN A 160 -6.70 12.08 -2.11
N ASP A 161 -6.44 10.83 -1.75
CA ASP A 161 -7.39 9.99 -1.07
C ASP A 161 -7.68 10.58 0.31
N LEU A 162 -8.92 10.44 0.74
CA LEU A 162 -9.42 11.00 1.99
C LEU A 162 -8.62 10.51 3.20
N TRP A 163 -8.17 9.26 3.21
CA TRP A 163 -7.34 8.73 4.30
C TRP A 163 -6.00 9.48 4.45
N ASN A 164 -5.46 10.02 3.36
CA ASN A 164 -4.19 10.71 3.37
C ASN A 164 -4.33 12.19 3.73
N LEU A 165 -5.53 12.72 3.92
CA LEU A 165 -5.79 14.15 4.12
C LEU A 165 -6.28 14.43 5.54
N LEU A 166 -5.54 15.20 6.32
CA LEU A 166 -5.85 15.50 7.72
C LEU A 166 -5.62 16.98 8.07
N PRO A 167 -6.35 17.55 9.06
CA PRO A 167 -6.19 18.94 9.43
C PRO A 167 -4.91 19.12 10.24
N ALA A 168 -4.11 20.10 9.85
CA ALA A 168 -2.88 20.45 10.53
C ALA A 168 -2.78 21.96 10.73
N ARG A 169 -2.04 22.36 11.78
CA ARG A 169 -1.59 23.74 11.89
C ARG A 169 -0.69 24.07 10.71
N THR A 170 -0.87 25.26 10.15
CA THR A 170 -0.10 25.75 8.99
C THR A 170 1.40 25.77 9.24
N ASP A 171 1.84 26.13 10.44
CA ASP A 171 3.28 26.14 10.79
C ASP A 171 3.89 24.74 10.83
N LEU A 172 3.22 23.77 11.47
CA LEU A 172 3.68 22.37 11.50
C LEU A 172 3.65 21.72 10.11
N ASN A 173 2.61 22.00 9.32
CA ASN A 173 2.53 21.54 7.93
C ASN A 173 3.72 22.06 7.11
N ASN A 174 4.03 23.36 7.24
CA ASN A 174 5.17 24.00 6.58
C ASN A 174 6.53 23.55 7.11
N GLN A 175 6.61 23.00 8.33
CA GLN A 175 7.84 22.38 8.85
C GLN A 175 8.02 20.96 8.31
N LYS A 176 6.92 20.20 8.26
CA LYS A 176 6.87 18.84 7.70
C LYS A 176 7.27 18.82 6.22
N ARG A 177 6.70 19.69 5.39
CA ARG A 177 6.97 19.76 3.93
C ARG A 177 6.89 18.36 3.29
N ASP A 178 7.95 17.96 2.59
CA ASP A 178 8.10 16.66 1.92
C ASP A 178 8.67 15.55 2.83
N LYS A 179 8.78 15.78 4.14
CA LYS A 179 9.24 14.74 5.08
C LYS A 179 8.13 13.74 5.40
N ILE A 180 8.55 12.53 5.73
CA ILE A 180 7.65 11.41 6.07
C ILE A 180 7.44 11.36 7.60
N PRO A 181 6.20 11.31 8.11
CA PRO A 181 5.97 11.15 9.54
C PRO A 181 6.54 9.82 10.01
N SER A 182 7.35 9.85 11.08
CA SER A 182 7.99 8.64 11.60
C SER A 182 6.94 7.66 12.16
N PRO A 183 7.23 6.35 12.18
CA PRO A 183 6.32 5.37 12.79
C PRO A 183 5.97 5.69 14.25
N VAL A 184 6.91 6.26 15.01
CA VAL A 184 6.69 6.70 16.40
C VAL A 184 5.73 7.89 16.47
N LEU A 185 5.86 8.85 15.55
CA LEU A 185 4.91 9.97 15.47
C LEU A 185 3.50 9.48 15.13
N ILE A 186 3.37 8.53 14.20
CA ILE A 186 2.08 7.93 13.83
C ILE A 186 1.47 7.20 15.03
N ASP A 187 2.28 6.44 15.80
CA ASP A 187 1.80 5.80 17.03
C ASP A 187 1.21 6.82 18.00
N ASN A 188 1.96 7.89 18.28
CA ASN A 188 1.54 8.96 19.19
C ASN A 188 0.26 9.68 18.72
N GLN A 189 0.03 9.75 17.41
CA GLN A 189 -1.14 10.41 16.82
C GLN A 189 -2.24 9.46 16.36
N THR A 190 -2.15 8.17 16.72
CA THR A 190 -3.11 7.14 16.27
C THR A 190 -4.54 7.53 16.60
N GLU A 191 -4.82 7.99 17.82
CA GLU A 191 -6.17 8.36 18.23
C GLU A 191 -6.76 9.49 17.37
N LEU A 192 -5.96 10.53 17.06
CA LEU A 192 -6.41 11.65 16.23
C LEU A 192 -6.58 11.25 14.77
N ILE A 193 -5.65 10.46 14.22
CA ILE A 193 -5.76 9.92 12.85
C ILE A 193 -7.03 9.09 12.72
N LEU A 194 -7.29 8.17 13.66
CA LEU A 194 -8.47 7.32 13.66
C LEU A 194 -9.76 8.14 13.82
N HIS A 195 -9.77 9.14 14.71
CA HIS A 195 -10.92 10.03 14.86
C HIS A 195 -11.31 10.68 13.53
N TYR A 196 -10.34 11.21 12.79
CA TYR A 196 -10.60 11.82 11.48
C TYR A 196 -10.99 10.80 10.39
N TRP A 197 -10.38 9.63 10.42
CA TRP A 197 -10.75 8.54 9.51
C TRP A 197 -12.18 8.05 9.77
N ASP A 198 -12.60 7.93 11.02
CA ASP A 198 -13.98 7.60 11.37
C ASP A 198 -14.95 8.69 10.92
N LEU A 199 -14.60 9.97 11.09
CA LEU A 199 -15.40 11.10 10.61
C LEU A 199 -15.59 11.06 9.08
N LEU A 200 -14.52 10.81 8.33
CA LEU A 200 -14.57 10.63 6.87
C LEU A 200 -15.40 9.42 6.47
N HIS A 201 -15.23 8.30 7.19
CA HIS A 201 -15.98 7.08 6.96
C HIS A 201 -17.48 7.29 7.18
N GLN A 202 -17.88 8.07 8.18
CA GLN A 202 -19.29 8.40 8.43
C GLN A 202 -19.90 9.25 7.30
N HIS A 203 -19.17 10.26 6.80
CA HIS A 203 -19.70 11.20 5.81
C HIS A 203 -19.58 10.70 4.35
N LYS A 204 -18.56 9.89 4.06
CA LYS A 204 -18.18 9.44 2.70
C LYS A 204 -17.77 7.97 2.67
N GLN A 205 -18.57 7.13 3.33
CA GLN A 205 -18.30 5.71 3.56
C GLN A 205 -17.76 4.95 2.36
N GLN A 206 -18.47 4.96 1.23
CA GLN A 206 -18.09 4.16 0.05
C GLN A 206 -16.74 4.60 -0.52
N ARG A 207 -16.54 5.91 -0.69
CA ARG A 207 -15.30 6.48 -1.22
C ARG A 207 -14.12 6.21 -0.29
N PHE A 208 -14.28 6.54 0.99
CA PHE A 208 -13.24 6.34 2.01
C PHE A 208 -12.83 4.87 2.11
N ARG A 209 -13.80 3.94 2.20
CA ARG A 209 -13.50 2.50 2.27
C ARG A 209 -12.74 2.01 1.05
N LYS A 210 -13.15 2.41 -0.16
CA LYS A 210 -12.48 2.00 -1.40
C LYS A 210 -11.03 2.47 -1.42
N GLU A 211 -10.80 3.75 -1.13
CA GLU A 211 -9.46 4.35 -1.12
C GLU A 211 -8.56 3.69 -0.06
N LEU A 212 -9.08 3.56 1.17
CA LEU A 212 -8.36 2.91 2.28
C LEU A 212 -8.05 1.43 1.98
N GLN A 213 -8.99 0.74 1.34
CA GLN A 213 -8.83 -0.65 0.94
C GLN A 213 -7.70 -0.80 -0.09
N THR A 214 -7.68 0.04 -1.11
CA THR A 214 -6.63 0.02 -2.14
C THR A 214 -5.27 0.36 -1.56
N ALA A 215 -5.17 1.34 -0.66
CA ALA A 215 -3.89 1.83 -0.17
C ALA A 215 -3.32 1.03 1.02
N LEU A 216 -4.16 0.63 1.98
CA LEU A 216 -3.70 0.17 3.30
C LEU A 216 -4.18 -1.22 3.72
N LEU A 217 -5.24 -1.79 3.13
CA LEU A 217 -5.83 -3.06 3.63
C LEU A 217 -5.79 -4.21 2.63
N GLY A 218 -5.76 -3.93 1.32
CA GLY A 218 -5.94 -4.93 0.28
C GLY A 218 -7.34 -5.53 0.25
N TYR A 219 -7.51 -6.70 -0.37
CA TYR A 219 -8.84 -7.29 -0.62
C TYR A 219 -9.52 -7.91 0.61
N HIS A 220 -8.88 -7.92 1.78
CA HIS A 220 -9.43 -8.50 3.00
C HIS A 220 -10.05 -7.41 3.88
N THR A 221 -11.37 -7.25 3.81
CA THR A 221 -12.10 -6.37 4.74
C THR A 221 -12.61 -7.15 5.94
N THR A 222 -12.23 -6.72 7.14
CA THR A 222 -12.91 -7.08 8.39
C THR A 222 -13.49 -5.81 9.01
N ASP A 223 -14.43 -5.97 9.95
CA ASP A 223 -15.03 -4.83 10.66
C ASP A 223 -14.02 -4.05 11.52
N ASN A 224 -12.84 -4.63 11.78
CA ASN A 224 -11.74 -4.04 12.55
C ASN A 224 -10.65 -3.47 11.64
N TRP A 225 -11.01 -2.55 10.75
CA TRP A 225 -10.11 -2.00 9.74
C TRP A 225 -9.10 -0.99 10.27
N GLN A 226 -9.39 -0.33 11.40
CA GLN A 226 -8.60 0.78 11.95
C GLN A 226 -7.15 0.39 12.27
N GLN A 227 -6.96 -0.65 13.10
CA GLN A 227 -5.63 -1.06 13.54
C GLN A 227 -4.76 -1.64 12.40
N PRO A 228 -5.28 -2.50 11.52
CA PRO A 228 -4.56 -2.91 10.31
C PRO A 228 -4.18 -1.72 9.42
N ALA A 229 -5.06 -0.73 9.24
CA ALA A 229 -4.77 0.44 8.43
C ALA A 229 -3.65 1.29 9.02
N ILE A 230 -3.67 1.55 10.34
CA ILE A 230 -2.57 2.27 11.03
C ILE A 230 -1.27 1.48 10.94
N THR A 231 -1.31 0.17 11.13
CA THR A 231 -0.14 -0.71 11.01
C THR A 231 0.46 -0.63 9.61
N GLN A 232 -0.37 -0.69 8.57
CA GLN A 232 0.10 -0.59 7.18
C GLN A 232 0.61 0.81 6.84
N LEU A 233 -0.02 1.86 7.35
CA LEU A 233 0.47 3.24 7.20
C LEU A 233 1.88 3.38 7.79
N LYS A 234 2.10 2.86 9.01
CA LYS A 234 3.42 2.84 9.64
C LYS A 234 4.44 2.07 8.81
N HIS A 235 4.11 0.88 8.32
CA HIS A 235 5.00 0.12 7.45
C HIS A 235 5.34 0.88 6.16
N SER A 236 4.38 1.59 5.59
CA SER A 236 4.58 2.38 4.37
C SER A 236 5.53 3.54 4.63
N CYS A 237 5.33 4.29 5.72
CA CYS A 237 6.23 5.36 6.13
C CYS A 237 7.62 4.84 6.49
N ASP A 238 7.72 3.73 7.22
CA ASP A 238 8.98 3.10 7.58
C ASP A 238 9.77 2.66 6.34
N TYR A 239 9.10 2.05 5.36
CA TYR A 239 9.70 1.70 4.08
C TYR A 239 10.22 2.93 3.32
N LEU A 240 9.43 4.01 3.27
CA LEU A 240 9.85 5.26 2.62
C LEU A 240 11.09 5.86 3.29
N ILE A 241 11.19 5.80 4.61
CA ILE A 241 12.34 6.33 5.35
C ILE A 241 13.54 5.40 5.19
N THR A 242 13.41 4.12 5.55
CA THR A 242 14.53 3.18 5.69
C THR A 242 15.03 2.63 4.36
N THR A 243 14.12 2.40 3.40
CA THR A 243 14.46 1.74 2.13
C THR A 243 14.58 2.75 1.00
N ARG A 244 13.73 3.78 0.98
CA ARG A 244 13.73 4.81 -0.10
C ARG A 244 14.54 6.06 0.27
N GLY A 245 15.00 6.19 1.52
CA GLY A 245 15.91 7.24 1.95
C GLY A 245 15.26 8.62 2.13
N PHE A 246 13.93 8.70 2.27
CA PHE A 246 13.26 9.97 2.54
C PHE A 246 13.51 10.43 3.99
N GLU A 247 13.57 11.75 4.20
CA GLU A 247 13.79 12.32 5.53
C GLU A 247 12.56 12.08 6.43
N ALA A 248 12.80 11.62 7.66
CA ALA A 248 11.77 11.42 8.67
C ALA A 248 11.43 12.73 9.41
N TRP A 249 10.16 12.88 9.81
CA TRP A 249 9.68 13.97 10.66
C TRP A 249 9.05 13.44 11.94
N ASN A 250 9.40 14.07 13.07
CA ASN A 250 9.08 13.59 14.41
C ASN A 250 8.15 14.54 15.19
N GLY A 251 7.47 15.47 14.51
CA GLY A 251 6.44 16.33 15.13
C GLY A 251 6.97 17.55 15.88
N ARG A 252 8.14 18.07 15.48
CA ARG A 252 8.71 19.32 15.99
C ARG A 252 9.24 20.19 14.85
#